data_AF-A0A355ILY2-F1
#
_entry.id   AF-A0A355ILY2-F1
#
_cell.length_a   1.000
_cell.length_b   1.000
_cell.length_c   1.000
_cell.angle_alpha   90.00
_cell.angle_beta   90.00
_cell.angle_gamma   90.00
#
_symmetry.space_group_name_H-M   'P 1'
#
loop_
_entity.id
_entity.type
_entity.pdbx_description
1 polymer ?
#
loop_
_entity_poly.entity_id
_entity_poly.type
_entity_poly.pdbx_seq_one_letter_code
_entity_poly.pdbx_strand_id
1 'polypeptide(L)'
;MYGASRYIMDKVAYDRLFQYYCQEWMEKTASLAAGRSMESRILRAFNAMVLPEAYREERLSFFKARQAGIAGISLKKDTVMPYAGVQACMGESLATACFEQLDFPFDYSHESPFPPTGRVDEGVLTHSFNKVFTKAAGFLA
;
A
#
# COMPACT_ATOMS: atom_id res chain seq x y z
N MET A 1 -4.32 2.78 5.13
CA MET A 1 -4.94 1.50 4.74
C MET A 1 -6.13 1.26 5.64
N TYR A 2 -7.25 0.84 5.07
CA TYR A 2 -8.42 0.37 5.81
C TYR A 2 -8.61 -1.11 5.52
N GLY A 3 -8.00 -1.96 6.37
CA GLY A 3 -7.93 -3.40 6.11
C GLY A 3 -9.26 -4.14 6.29
N ALA A 4 -10.25 -3.50 6.92
CA ALA A 4 -11.54 -4.14 7.16
C ALA A 4 -12.30 -4.35 5.84
N SER A 5 -12.43 -5.61 5.44
CA SER A 5 -13.15 -6.04 4.24
C SER A 5 -13.61 -7.49 4.40
N ARG A 6 -14.67 -7.86 3.66
CA ARG A 6 -15.30 -9.17 3.67
C ARG A 6 -14.30 -10.33 3.52
N TYR A 7 -13.22 -10.13 2.75
CA TYR A 7 -12.24 -11.19 2.44
C TYR A 7 -10.86 -10.97 3.08
N ILE A 8 -10.66 -9.90 3.85
CA ILE A 8 -9.35 -9.56 4.44
C ILE A 8 -9.38 -9.75 5.96
N MET A 9 -10.16 -8.92 6.65
CA MET A 9 -10.37 -8.99 8.09
C MET A 9 -11.68 -8.31 8.46
N ASP A 10 -12.35 -8.80 9.50
CA ASP A 10 -13.49 -8.09 10.05
C ASP A 10 -13.07 -6.80 10.79
N LYS A 11 -14.05 -5.97 11.11
CA LYS A 11 -13.81 -4.68 11.76
C LYS A 11 -13.19 -4.83 13.15
N VAL A 12 -13.57 -5.85 13.92
CA VAL A 12 -13.08 -6.04 15.30
C VAL A 12 -11.59 -6.39 15.28
N ALA A 13 -11.19 -7.28 14.39
CA ALA A 13 -9.79 -7.62 14.17
C ALA A 13 -8.99 -6.42 13.66
N TYR A 14 -9.53 -5.68 12.68
CA TYR A 14 -8.89 -4.46 12.16
C TYR A 14 -8.66 -3.42 13.27
N ASP A 15 -9.70 -3.08 14.03
CA ASP A 15 -9.62 -2.07 15.09
C ASP A 15 -8.59 -2.46 16.14
N ARG A 16 -8.53 -3.75 16.53
CA ARG A 16 -7.56 -4.24 17.51
C ARG A 16 -6.13 -4.16 16.99
N LEU A 17 -5.88 -4.57 15.75
CA LEU A 17 -4.55 -4.49 15.14
C LEU A 17 -4.11 -3.04 14.95
N PHE A 18 -5.02 -2.17 14.50
CA PHE A 18 -4.76 -0.75 14.35
C PHE A 18 -4.40 -0.11 15.70
N GLN A 19 -5.18 -0.36 16.74
CA GLN A 19 -4.88 0.12 18.08
C GLN A 19 -3.51 -0.38 18.56
N TYR A 20 -3.24 -1.67 18.42
CA TYR A 20 -1.97 -2.24 18.87
C TYR A 20 -0.77 -1.63 18.14
N TYR A 21 -0.75 -1.64 16.81
CA TYR A 21 0.42 -1.21 16.05
C TYR A 21 0.58 0.31 15.97
N CYS A 22 -0.52 1.06 15.95
CA CYS A 22 -0.45 2.51 15.78
C CYS A 22 -0.46 3.29 17.10
N GLN A 23 -0.93 2.70 18.20
CA GLN A 23 -1.07 3.41 19.49
C GLN A 23 -0.22 2.78 20.59
N GLU A 24 -0.18 1.45 20.72
CA GLU A 24 0.51 0.79 21.84
C GLU A 24 1.96 0.37 21.52
N TRP A 25 2.22 -0.02 20.29
CA TRP A 25 3.47 -0.70 19.88
C TRP A 25 4.71 0.18 20.05
N MET A 26 4.61 1.46 19.68
CA MET A 26 5.75 2.38 19.74
C MET A 26 6.23 2.59 21.17
N GLU A 27 5.31 2.72 22.12
CA GLU A 27 5.64 2.86 23.54
C GLU A 27 6.32 1.60 24.08
N LYS A 28 5.78 0.43 23.75
CA LYS A 28 6.31 -0.87 24.20
C LYS A 28 7.70 -1.18 23.67
N THR A 29 8.06 -0.63 22.51
CA THR A 29 9.29 -0.98 21.79
C THR A 29 10.33 0.14 21.76
N ALA A 30 10.03 1.32 22.32
CA ALA A 30 10.88 2.52 22.26
C ALA A 30 12.31 2.28 22.75
N SER A 31 12.47 1.60 23.91
CA SER A 31 13.80 1.33 24.49
C SER A 31 14.64 0.41 23.60
N LEU A 32 14.03 -0.61 23.00
CA LEU A 32 14.69 -1.54 22.09
C LEU A 32 15.04 -0.87 20.75
N ALA A 33 14.18 0.01 20.24
CA ALA A 33 14.40 0.76 19.01
C ALA A 33 15.52 1.82 19.12
N ALA A 34 15.87 2.25 20.34
CA ALA A 34 16.95 3.20 20.58
C ALA A 34 18.37 2.57 20.61
N GLY A 35 18.44 1.23 20.63
CA GLY A 35 19.70 0.49 20.63
C GLY A 35 20.51 0.61 19.33
N ARG A 36 21.65 -0.11 19.29
CA ARG A 36 22.52 -0.22 18.10
C ARG A 36 22.65 -1.65 17.59
N SER A 37 21.94 -2.60 18.21
CA SER A 37 21.95 -4.01 17.80
C SER A 37 21.29 -4.19 16.43
N MET A 38 21.45 -5.38 15.84
CA MET A 38 20.70 -5.73 14.62
C MET A 38 19.20 -5.70 14.86
N GLU A 39 18.74 -6.21 16.00
CA GLU A 39 17.32 -6.21 16.40
C GLU A 39 16.75 -4.79 16.44
N SER A 40 17.51 -3.86 17.02
CA SER A 40 17.13 -2.45 17.08
C SER A 40 16.96 -1.84 15.68
N ARG A 41 17.87 -2.16 14.75
CA ARG A 41 17.77 -1.70 13.35
C ARG A 41 16.57 -2.29 12.62
N ILE A 42 16.29 -3.58 12.81
CA ILE A 42 15.11 -4.24 12.23
C ILE A 42 13.82 -3.60 12.76
N LEU A 43 13.75 -3.39 14.08
CA LEU A 43 12.61 -2.77 14.74
C LEU A 43 12.41 -1.32 14.27
N ARG A 44 13.47 -0.54 14.12
CA ARG A 44 13.40 0.82 13.56
C ARG A 44 12.87 0.82 12.13
N ALA A 45 13.36 -0.09 11.28
CA ALA A 45 12.87 -0.24 9.91
C ALA A 45 11.38 -0.65 9.87
N PHE A 46 10.96 -1.55 10.76
CA PHE A 46 9.56 -1.92 10.91
C PHE A 46 8.71 -0.71 11.33
N ASN A 47 9.12 0.00 12.38
CA ASN A 47 8.43 1.19 12.87
C ASN A 47 8.31 2.27 11.79
N ALA A 48 9.35 2.46 10.98
CA ALA A 48 9.33 3.38 9.86
C ALA A 48 8.21 3.07 8.88
N MET A 49 7.89 1.79 8.64
CA MET A 49 6.90 1.36 7.65
C MET A 49 5.46 1.27 8.20
N VAL A 50 5.29 1.12 9.52
CA VAL A 50 3.97 1.00 10.16
C VAL A 50 3.33 2.36 10.39
N LEU A 51 4.11 3.36 10.80
CA LEU A 51 3.62 4.72 11.10
C LEU A 51 4.29 5.76 10.18
N PRO A 52 3.52 6.54 9.40
CA PRO A 52 4.09 7.55 8.51
C PRO A 52 4.99 8.60 9.20
N GLU A 53 4.79 8.84 10.48
CA GLU A 53 5.48 9.85 11.28
C GLU A 53 6.76 9.29 11.89
N ALA A 54 6.82 7.97 12.13
CA ALA A 54 8.00 7.31 12.66
C ALA A 54 9.10 7.23 11.59
N TYR A 55 10.30 7.71 11.93
CA TYR A 55 11.51 7.61 11.09
C TYR A 55 11.27 8.04 9.63
N ARG A 56 10.47 9.09 9.43
CA ARG A 56 10.00 9.54 8.11
C ARG A 56 11.14 9.73 7.11
N GLU A 57 12.18 10.46 7.49
CA GLU A 57 13.31 10.75 6.59
C GLU A 57 14.03 9.48 6.14
N GLU A 58 14.18 8.49 7.02
CA GLU A 58 14.77 7.20 6.67
C GLU A 58 13.89 6.43 5.70
N ARG A 59 12.57 6.40 5.93
CA ARG A 59 11.63 5.74 5.01
C ARG A 59 11.63 6.41 3.64
N LEU A 60 11.55 7.74 3.59
CA LEU A 60 11.56 8.48 2.32
C LEU A 60 12.89 8.29 1.58
N SER A 61 14.02 8.34 2.27
CA SER A 61 15.32 8.04 1.69
C SER A 61 15.43 6.60 1.19
N PHE A 62 14.85 5.63 1.91
CA PHE A 62 14.82 4.23 1.51
C PHE A 62 14.09 4.04 0.17
N PHE A 63 12.91 4.63 0.02
CA PHE A 63 12.14 4.58 -1.22
C PHE A 63 12.81 5.34 -2.35
N LYS A 64 13.34 6.54 -2.08
CA LYS A 64 14.05 7.35 -3.09
C LYS A 64 15.22 6.58 -3.70
N ALA A 65 16.02 5.91 -2.87
CA ALA A 65 17.15 5.11 -3.32
C ALA A 65 16.76 3.91 -4.18
N ARG A 66 15.49 3.49 -4.14
CA ARG A 66 14.96 2.30 -4.84
C ARG A 66 13.88 2.64 -5.86
N GLN A 67 13.64 3.91 -6.14
CA GLN A 67 12.52 4.35 -6.99
C GLN A 67 12.50 3.67 -8.36
N ALA A 68 13.67 3.37 -8.93
CA ALA A 68 13.77 2.70 -10.23
C ALA A 68 13.22 1.26 -10.20
N GLY A 69 13.22 0.61 -9.03
CA GLY A 69 12.65 -0.71 -8.81
C GLY A 69 11.21 -0.68 -8.29
N ILE A 70 10.52 0.46 -8.37
CA ILE A 70 9.14 0.60 -7.89
C ILE A 70 8.26 1.21 -8.97
N ALA A 71 7.26 0.45 -9.39
CA ALA A 71 6.12 0.93 -10.16
C ALA A 71 4.84 0.38 -9.54
N GLY A 72 3.76 1.16 -9.59
CA GLY A 72 2.49 0.74 -9.03
C GLY A 72 1.29 1.30 -9.79
N ILE A 73 0.15 0.67 -9.56
CA ILE A 73 -1.15 1.14 -10.05
C ILE A 73 -2.06 1.23 -8.84
N SER A 74 -2.68 2.39 -8.63
CA SER A 74 -3.69 2.60 -7.60
C SER A 74 -5.04 2.80 -8.26
N LEU A 75 -6.09 2.18 -7.71
CA LEU A 75 -7.44 2.34 -8.24
C LEU A 75 -8.18 3.43 -7.47
N LYS A 76 -8.84 4.35 -8.18
CA LYS A 76 -9.46 5.53 -7.56
C LYS A 76 -10.52 5.20 -6.51
N LYS A 77 -11.29 4.13 -6.71
CA LYS A 77 -12.36 3.70 -5.79
C LYS A 77 -11.89 2.65 -4.78
N ASP A 78 -10.58 2.38 -4.68
CA ASP A 78 -10.03 1.46 -3.68
C ASP A 78 -10.12 2.08 -2.28
N THR A 79 -10.97 1.49 -1.44
CA THR A 79 -11.16 1.91 -0.05
C THR A 79 -10.19 1.22 0.91
N VAL A 80 -9.60 0.08 0.52
CA VAL A 80 -8.67 -0.69 1.35
C VAL A 80 -7.27 -0.10 1.24
N MET A 81 -6.78 0.11 0.01
CA MET A 81 -5.47 0.66 -0.32
C MET A 81 -5.58 1.95 -1.15
N PRO A 82 -6.15 3.03 -0.59
CA PRO A 82 -6.30 4.29 -1.29
C PRO A 82 -4.94 4.93 -1.62
N TYR A 83 -4.87 5.66 -2.73
CA TYR A 83 -3.66 6.34 -3.19
C TYR A 83 -3.04 7.27 -2.13
N ALA A 84 -3.87 7.93 -1.32
CA ALA A 84 -3.40 8.77 -0.21
C ALA A 84 -2.51 7.99 0.79
N GLY A 85 -2.77 6.71 1.01
CA GLY A 85 -1.93 5.84 1.83
C GLY A 85 -0.55 5.58 1.19
N VAL A 86 -0.51 5.43 -0.13
CA VAL A 86 0.74 5.31 -0.89
C VAL A 86 1.56 6.60 -0.75
N GLN A 87 0.91 7.77 -0.90
CA GLN A 87 1.55 9.06 -0.71
C GLN A 87 2.08 9.26 0.72
N ALA A 88 1.33 8.86 1.75
CA ALA A 88 1.78 8.93 3.13
C ALA A 88 3.03 8.06 3.39
N CYS A 89 3.09 6.90 2.73
CA CYS A 89 4.21 5.97 2.84
C CYS A 89 5.46 6.46 2.09
N MET A 90 5.32 6.76 0.79
CA MET A 90 6.47 7.02 -0.10
C MET A 90 6.82 8.51 -0.25
N GLY A 91 5.95 9.40 0.23
CA GLY A 91 5.99 10.82 -0.09
C GLY A 91 5.31 11.13 -1.43
N GLU A 92 4.69 12.31 -1.52
CA GLU A 92 3.86 12.69 -2.66
C GLU A 92 4.61 12.66 -3.99
N SER A 93 5.79 13.29 -4.07
CA SER A 93 6.57 13.35 -5.31
C SER A 93 6.97 11.96 -5.85
N LEU A 94 7.44 11.07 -4.97
CA LEU A 94 7.81 9.70 -5.37
C LEU A 94 6.58 8.88 -5.72
N ALA A 95 5.50 8.99 -4.94
CA ALA A 95 4.25 8.30 -5.25
C ALA A 95 3.69 8.75 -6.61
N THR A 96 3.76 10.03 -6.96
CA THR A 96 3.31 10.52 -8.27
C THR A 96 4.23 10.06 -9.41
N ALA A 97 5.53 9.95 -9.17
CA ALA A 97 6.47 9.45 -10.17
C ALA A 97 6.35 7.94 -10.41
N CYS A 98 6.09 7.15 -9.36
CA CYS A 98 6.09 5.69 -9.41
C CYS A 98 4.70 5.06 -9.64
N PHE A 99 3.61 5.77 -9.35
CA PHE A 99 2.26 5.20 -9.42
C PHE A 99 1.36 5.91 -10.43
N GLU A 100 0.64 5.11 -11.22
CA GLU A 100 -0.48 5.56 -12.02
C GLU A 100 -1.80 5.35 -11.28
N GLN A 101 -2.71 6.32 -11.38
CA GLN A 101 -4.06 6.18 -10.87
C GLN A 101 -5.01 5.78 -12.00
N LEU A 102 -5.65 4.62 -11.86
CA LEU A 102 -6.66 4.13 -12.79
C LEU A 102 -8.05 4.22 -12.19
N ASP A 103 -9.03 4.41 -13.06
CA ASP A 103 -10.43 4.24 -12.71
C ASP A 103 -11.11 3.47 -13.83
N PHE A 104 -11.67 2.32 -13.48
CA PHE A 104 -12.36 1.49 -14.45
C PHE A 104 -13.81 1.97 -14.64
N PRO A 105 -14.38 1.84 -15.85
CA PRO A 105 -15.73 2.28 -16.18
C PRO A 105 -16.81 1.28 -15.68
N PHE A 106 -16.56 0.63 -14.55
CA PHE A 106 -17.46 -0.33 -13.92
C PHE A 106 -17.22 -0.36 -12.41
N ASP A 107 -18.08 -1.07 -11.68
CA ASP A 107 -17.92 -1.28 -10.25
C ASP A 107 -16.85 -2.34 -9.99
N TYR A 108 -15.94 -2.02 -9.09
CA TYR A 108 -14.85 -2.88 -8.67
C TYR A 108 -14.61 -2.73 -7.16
N SER A 109 -13.99 -3.75 -6.57
CA SER A 109 -13.46 -3.68 -5.21
C SER A 109 -11.95 -3.95 -5.22
N HIS A 110 -11.30 -3.76 -4.07
CA HIS A 110 -9.89 -4.09 -3.89
C HIS A 110 -9.60 -5.56 -4.23
N GLU A 111 -10.48 -6.46 -3.82
CA GLU A 111 -10.33 -7.92 -3.96
C GLU A 111 -10.77 -8.42 -5.34
N SER A 112 -11.63 -7.67 -6.01
CA SER A 112 -12.14 -7.99 -7.33
C SER A 112 -12.04 -6.76 -8.25
N PRO A 113 -10.81 -6.38 -8.66
CA PRO A 113 -10.60 -5.26 -9.58
C PRO A 113 -11.12 -5.59 -11.00
N PHE A 114 -11.22 -6.89 -11.32
CA PHE A 114 -11.80 -7.42 -12.54
C PHE A 114 -12.92 -8.40 -12.16
N PRO A 115 -14.19 -7.93 -12.06
CA PRO A 115 -15.29 -8.75 -11.56
C PRO A 115 -15.63 -9.92 -12.49
N PRO A 116 -16.29 -10.98 -11.97
CA PRO A 116 -16.66 -12.16 -12.76
C PRO A 116 -17.57 -11.83 -13.95
N THR A 117 -17.56 -12.73 -14.94
CA THR A 117 -18.32 -12.63 -16.19
C THR A 117 -19.81 -12.37 -15.96
N GLY A 118 -20.40 -11.55 -16.84
CA GLY A 118 -21.83 -11.21 -16.83
C GLY A 118 -22.20 -9.94 -16.07
N ARG A 119 -21.27 -9.32 -15.34
CA ARG A 119 -21.49 -8.01 -14.67
C ARG A 119 -21.00 -6.80 -15.46
N VAL A 120 -20.08 -7.02 -16.38
CA VAL A 120 -19.40 -6.00 -17.19
C VAL A 120 -19.27 -6.54 -18.60
N ASP A 121 -19.33 -5.65 -19.59
CA ASP A 121 -18.99 -5.96 -20.98
C ASP A 121 -17.60 -6.61 -21.08
N GLU A 122 -17.51 -7.74 -21.79
CA GLU A 122 -16.29 -8.53 -21.87
C GLU A 122 -15.14 -7.78 -22.55
N GLY A 123 -15.44 -6.96 -23.55
CA GLY A 123 -14.46 -6.12 -24.25
C GLY A 123 -13.87 -5.07 -23.32
N VAL A 124 -14.71 -4.38 -22.55
CA VAL A 124 -14.30 -3.39 -21.55
C VAL A 124 -13.47 -4.04 -20.43
N LEU A 125 -13.88 -5.21 -19.95
CA LEU A 125 -13.17 -5.96 -18.92
C LEU A 125 -11.78 -6.40 -19.40
N THR A 126 -11.72 -7.02 -20.58
CA THR A 126 -10.47 -7.48 -21.22
C THR A 126 -9.53 -6.32 -21.48
N HIS A 127 -10.03 -5.19 -21.98
CA HIS A 127 -9.22 -4.00 -22.19
C HIS A 127 -8.63 -3.48 -20.88
N SER A 128 -9.44 -3.39 -19.83
CA SER A 128 -9.02 -2.92 -18.50
C SER A 128 -7.97 -3.85 -17.86
N PHE A 129 -8.16 -5.16 -18.01
CA PHE A 129 -7.20 -6.19 -17.59
C PHE A 129 -5.86 -6.02 -18.31
N ASN A 130 -5.90 -5.97 -19.65
CA ASN A 130 -4.70 -5.81 -20.47
C ASN A 130 -3.97 -4.50 -20.12
N LYS A 131 -4.68 -3.39 -19.89
CA LYS A 131 -4.07 -2.12 -19.48
C LYS A 131 -3.19 -2.26 -18.24
N VAL A 132 -3.62 -3.03 -17.24
CA VAL A 132 -2.84 -3.29 -16.02
C VAL A 132 -1.67 -4.23 -16.29
N PHE A 133 -1.93 -5.38 -16.90
CA PHE A 133 -0.91 -6.42 -17.03
C PHE A 133 0.14 -6.13 -18.11
N THR A 134 -0.18 -5.38 -19.16
CA THR A 134 0.83 -4.87 -20.11
C THR A 134 1.82 -3.94 -19.41
N LYS A 135 1.35 -3.06 -18.50
CA LYS A 135 2.24 -2.19 -17.71
C LYS A 135 3.11 -2.99 -16.74
N ALA A 136 2.52 -3.95 -16.04
CA ALA A 136 3.26 -4.83 -15.14
C ALA A 136 4.34 -5.63 -15.88
N ALA A 137 3.99 -6.21 -17.04
CA ALA A 137 4.94 -6.93 -17.88
C ALA A 137 6.06 -6.03 -18.41
N GLY A 138 5.72 -4.82 -18.88
CA GLY A 138 6.70 -3.86 -19.38
C GLY A 138 7.66 -3.33 -18.31
N PHE A 139 7.26 -3.32 -17.04
CA PHE A 139 8.15 -2.96 -15.93
C PHE A 139 9.14 -4.07 -15.56
N LEU A 140 8.79 -5.34 -15.81
CA LEU A 140 9.61 -6.52 -15.46
C LEU A 140 10.53 -6.99 -16.59
N ALA A 141 10.34 -6.48 -17.81
CA ALA A 141 11.12 -6.84 -19.01
C ALA A 141 12.47 -6.10 -19.04
#